data_AF-A0A3D0M176-F1
#
_entry.id   AF-A0A3D0M176-F1
#
_cell.length_a   1.000
_cell.length_b   1.000
_cell.length_c   1.000
_cell.angle_alpha   90.00
_cell.angle_beta   90.00
_cell.angle_gamma   90.00
#
_symmetry.space_group_name_H-M   'P 1'
#
loop_
_entity.id
_entity.type
_entity.pdbx_description
1 polymer ?
#
loop_
_entity_poly.entity_id
_entity_poly.type
_entity_poly.pdbx_seq_one_letter_code
_entity_poly.pdbx_strand_id
1 'polypeptide(L)' 'MKVTVEISKIFKDRTDMLKAATNVILEDNEGERFVIKNVRVVEGEHGPFMSLPSRRNVNNEYKEIC' A
#
# COMPACT_ATOMS: atom_id res chain seq x y z
N MET A 1 14.98 -3.40 -10.97
CA MET A 1 14.14 -3.35 -9.76
C MET A 1 13.02 -4.36 -9.88
N LYS A 2 13.07 -5.43 -9.09
CA LYS A 2 12.03 -6.43 -8.96
C LYS A 2 11.07 -6.00 -7.85
N VAL A 3 9.77 -6.12 -8.09
CA VAL A 3 8.74 -5.77 -7.11
C VAL A 3 8.06 -7.05 -6.64
N THR A 4 8.09 -7.30 -5.33
CA THR A 4 7.35 -8.38 -4.69
C THR A 4 6.31 -7.78 -3.76
N VAL A 5 5.11 -8.34 -3.73
CA VAL A 5 4.02 -7.87 -2.87
C VAL A 5 3.62 -8.98 -1.92
N GLU A 6 3.56 -8.67 -0.63
CA GLU A 6 3.07 -9.57 0.40
C GLU A 6 1.74 -9.05 0.94
N ILE A 7 0.70 -9.89 0.94
CA ILE A 7 -0.60 -9.54 1.50
C ILE A 7 -0.58 -9.82 3.00
N SER A 8 -0.61 -8.75 3.80
CA SER A 8 -0.64 -8.84 5.26
C SER A 8 -2.03 -9.19 5.78
N LYS A 9 -3.08 -8.63 5.17
CA LYS A 9 -4.47 -8.89 5.58
C LYS A 9 -5.46 -8.59 4.45
N ILE A 10 -6.47 -9.44 4.31
CA ILE A 10 -7.63 -9.20 3.45
C ILE A 10 -8.84 -8.86 4.33
N PHE A 11 -9.60 -7.84 3.94
CA PHE A 11 -10.79 -7.38 4.65
C PHE A 11 -12.05 -7.75 3.85
N LYS A 12 -12.60 -8.94 4.11
CA LYS A 12 -13.77 -9.45 3.36
C LYS A 12 -15.08 -8.76 3.74
N ASP A 13 -15.25 -8.41 5.02
CA ASP A 13 -16.52 -7.93 5.56
C ASP A 13 -16.61 -6.39 5.61
N ARG A 14 -15.64 -5.69 5.01
CA ARG A 14 -15.67 -4.22 4.94
C ARG A 14 -16.58 -3.75 3.81
N THR A 15 -17.51 -2.88 4.16
CA THR A 15 -18.39 -2.19 3.22
C THR A 15 -17.73 -0.96 2.59
N ASP A 16 -16.63 -0.47 3.17
CA ASP A 16 -15.86 0.63 2.61
C ASP A 16 -14.88 0.17 1.50
N MET A 17 -14.13 1.13 0.97
CA MET A 17 -13.24 0.92 -0.17
C MET A 17 -11.96 0.15 0.17
N LEU A 18 -11.59 -0.05 1.44
CA LEU A 18 -10.33 -0.72 1.79
C LEU A 18 -10.49 -2.25 1.76
N LYS A 19 -9.79 -2.91 0.84
CA LYS A 19 -9.91 -4.37 0.60
C LYS A 19 -8.76 -5.19 1.15
N ALA A 20 -7.54 -4.66 1.16
CA ALA A 20 -6.40 -5.35 1.76
C ALA A 20 -5.32 -4.38 2.28
N ALA A 21 -4.51 -4.87 3.21
CA ALA A 21 -3.25 -4.26 3.59
C ALA A 21 -2.09 -5.15 3.11
N THR A 22 -1.09 -4.54 2.50
CA THR A 22 0.06 -5.21 1.87
C THR A 22 1.38 -4.54 2.26
N ASN A 23 2.47 -5.27 2.03
CA ASN A 23 3.81 -4.74 2.01
C ASN A 23 4.37 -4.87 0.60
N VAL A 24 5.08 -3.85 0.13
CA VAL A 24 5.78 -3.87 -1.16
C VAL A 24 7.27 -3.96 -0.88
N ILE A 25 7.92 -4.96 -1.48
CA ILE A 25 9.34 -5.22 -1.37
C ILE A 25 9.97 -4.87 -2.72
N LEU A 26 10.84 -3.87 -2.70
CA LEU A 26 11.64 -3.46 -3.84
C LEU A 26 13.01 -4.11 -3.71
N GLU A 27 13.40 -4.90 -4.71
CA GLU A 27 14.70 -5.55 -4.78
C GLU A 27 15.49 -4.97 -5.97
N ASP A 28 16.72 -4.55 -5.74
CA ASP A 28 17.60 -4.06 -6.80
C ASP A 28 18.31 -5.22 -7.53
N ASN A 29 19.24 -4.89 -8.42
CA ASN A 29 19.96 -5.91 -9.20
C ASN A 29 21.10 -6.57 -8.41
N GLU A 30 21.49 -5.99 -7.27
CA GLU A 30 22.53 -6.51 -6.37
C GLU A 30 21.91 -7.40 -5.26
N GLY A 31 20.59 -7.43 -5.17
CA GLY A 31 19.82 -8.25 -4.24
C GLY A 31 19.44 -7.53 -2.94
N GLU A 32 19.76 -6.24 -2.83
CA GLU A 32 19.38 -5.42 -1.69
C GLU A 32 17.87 -5.14 -1.70
N ARG A 33 17.25 -5.12 -0.52
CA ARG A 33 15.79 -5.06 -0.37
C ARG A 33 15.35 -3.88 0.47
N PHE A 34 14.37 -3.15 -0.05
CA PHE A 34 13.66 -2.09 0.66
C PHE A 34 12.18 -2.43 0.80
N VAL A 35 11.65 -2.36 2.02
CA VAL A 35 10.27 -2.75 2.33
C VAL A 35 9.42 -1.53 2.66
N ILE A 36 8.38 -1.31 1.86
CA ILE A 36 7.33 -0.31 2.09
C ILE A 36 6.15 -1.01 2.76
N LYS A 37 5.89 -0.66 4.02
CA LYS A 37 4.78 -1.23 4.81
C LYS A 37 3.51 -0.41 4.66
N ASN A 38 2.36 -1.04 4.92
CA ASN A 38 1.04 -0.41 4.94
C ASN A 38 0.61 0.18 3.59
N VAL A 39 1.00 -0.47 2.49
CA VAL A 39 0.38 -0.23 1.19
C VAL A 39 -1.03 -0.82 1.23
N ARG A 40 -2.00 -0.12 0.63
CA ARG A 40 -3.42 -0.48 0.74
C ARG A 40 -3.95 -0.87 -0.63
N VAL A 41 -4.72 -1.94 -0.71
CA VAL A 41 -5.55 -2.23 -1.88
C VAL A 41 -6.91 -1.61 -1.63
N VAL A 42 -7.30 -0.70 -2.52
CA VAL A 42 -8.53 0.10 -2.42
C VAL A 42 -9.37 -0.13 -3.66
N GLU A 43 -10.66 -0.35 -3.48
CA GLU A 43 -11.64 -0.39 -4.56
C GLU A 43 -12.02 1.05 -4.95
N GLY A 44 -11.58 1.51 -6.11
CA GLY A 44 -11.92 2.84 -6.64
C GLY A 44 -13.06 2.79 -7.65
N GLU A 45 -13.45 3.95 -8.16
CA GLU A 45 -14.51 4.04 -9.19
C GLU A 45 -14.13 3.32 -10.51
N HIS A 46 -12.84 3.16 -10.78
CA HIS A 46 -12.30 2.50 -11.97
C HIS A 46 -11.67 1.13 -11.68
N GLY A 47 -12.04 0.50 -10.56
CA GLY A 47 -11.53 -0.78 -10.12
C GLY A 47 -10.47 -0.69 -9.02
N PRO A 48 -9.90 -1.84 -8.63
CA PRO A 48 -8.96 -1.92 -7.52
C PRO A 48 -7.59 -1.32 -7.89
N PHE A 49 -7.03 -0.53 -6.97
CA PHE A 49 -5.70 0.06 -7.11
C PHE A 49 -4.93 -0.01 -5.79
N MET A 50 -3.61 0.23 -5.86
CA MET A 50 -2.76 0.34 -4.68
C MET A 50 -2.59 1.80 -4.27
N SER A 51 -2.89 2.11 -3.01
CA SER A 51 -2.63 3.41 -2.38
C SER A 51 -1.42 3.31 -1.46
N LEU A 52 -0.45 4.21 -1.66
CA LEU A 52 0.78 4.25 -0.90
C LEU A 52 0.54 4.69 0.56
N PRO A 53 1.49 4.46 1.47
CA PRO A 53 1.33 4.85 2.86
C PRO A 53 1.25 6.37 2.95
N SER A 54 0.19 6.86 3.58
CA SER A 54 -0.06 8.28 3.75
C SER A 54 -0.08 8.66 5.24
N ARG A 55 0.51 9.80 5.60
CA ARG A 55 0.46 10.34 6.96
C ARG A 55 -0.30 11.67 6.99
N ARG A 56 -1.10 11.85 8.04
CA ARG A 56 -1.77 13.13 8.30
C ARG A 56 -0.77 14.13 8.88
N ASN A 57 -0.69 15.32 8.30
CA ASN A 57 0.15 16.42 8.77
C ASN A 57 -0.57 17.25 9.86
N VAL A 58 0.10 18.29 10.37
CA VAL A 58 -0.44 19.21 11.39
C VAL A 58 -1.64 20.03 10.90
N ASN A 59 -1.81 20.15 9.58
CA ASN A 59 -2.94 20.84 8.94
C ASN A 59 -4.12 19.91 8.65
N ASN A 60 -4.10 18.67 9.16
CA ASN A 60 -5.08 17.61 8.89
C ASN A 60 -5.14 17.12 7.44
N GLU A 61 -4.15 17.43 6.61
CA GLU A 61 -4.04 16.91 5.25
C GLU A 61 -3.30 15.58 5.24
N TYR A 62 -3.67 14.67 4.35
CA TYR A 62 -2.94 13.44 4.12
C TYR A 62 -1.95 13.62 2.98
N LYS A 63 -0.68 13.25 3.21
CA LYS A 63 0.34 13.19 2.17
C LYS A 63 0.92 11.79 2.09
N GLU A 64 1.15 11.32 0.87
CA GLU A 64 1.91 10.09 0.62
C GLU A 64 3.36 10.30 1.07
N ILE A 65 3.93 9.27 1.69
CA ILE A 65 5.27 9.31 2.29
C ILE A 65 6.31 8.73 1.34
N CYS A 66 5.89 7.85 0.44
CA CYS A 66 6.72 7.09 -0.48
C CYS A 66 6.06 7.12 -1.86
#